data_AF-A0A100JJS0-F1
#
_entry.id   AF-A0A100JJS0-F1
#
_cell.length_a   1.000
_cell.length_b   1.000
_cell.length_c   1.000
_cell.angle_alpha   90.00
_cell.angle_beta   90.00
_cell.angle_gamma   90.00
#
_symmetry.space_group_name_H-M   'P 1'
#
loop_
_entity.id
_entity.type
_entity.pdbx_description
1 polymer ?
#
loop_
_entity_poly.entity_id
_entity_poly.type
_entity_poly.pdbx_seq_one_letter_code
_entity_poly.pdbx_strand_id
1 'polypeptide(L)'
;MALALSIGLVGLSAPAASADPDRILTVHDWVIDDLGNGGQDPHQQYWNMVAAMHRVTGHDFFRDTLDETTTNGNALFQVSVHRYGTYVGALYFWTNDLYLAGFYQAGPGGGHYAFNEPRRARFNELLRIQSTTLPWSGSYTNFSDNAGDQDRRRNLQINGPRLDNALQQLGRANTHLQSQNGRAVLSHALVMIIQATSEAARFGRIFDTVRTNIRDYRTGGAQMGEENVDLQQNWGSISNWTYRVLQNAGIPALSIGTGAFLRTFATLQQLIAYVFYMELASGSRPR
;
A
#
# COMPACT_ATOMS: atom_id res chain seq x y z
N MET A 1 -7.39 -19.37 51.94
CA MET A 1 -7.91 -20.17 50.80
C MET A 1 -8.03 -19.24 49.61
N ALA A 2 -7.13 -19.37 48.63
CA ALA A 2 -7.11 -18.57 47.41
C ALA A 2 -7.64 -19.43 46.27
N LEU A 3 -8.72 -18.98 45.62
CA LEU A 3 -9.31 -19.62 44.46
C LEU A 3 -8.65 -19.03 43.21
N ALA A 4 -7.81 -19.82 42.53
CA ALA A 4 -7.20 -19.47 41.26
C ALA A 4 -8.18 -19.82 40.12
N LEU A 5 -8.64 -18.81 39.39
CA LEU A 5 -9.40 -18.98 38.15
C LEU A 5 -8.42 -19.13 36.99
N SER A 6 -8.20 -20.37 36.58
CA SER A 6 -7.52 -20.72 35.33
C SER A 6 -8.47 -20.53 34.15
N ILE A 7 -8.29 -19.44 33.41
CA ILE A 7 -8.94 -19.26 32.10
C ILE A 7 -8.11 -20.04 31.08
N GLY A 8 -8.65 -21.18 30.65
CA GLY A 8 -8.07 -22.00 29.60
C GLY A 8 -8.09 -21.27 28.26
N LEU A 9 -6.91 -21.12 27.64
CA LEU A 9 -6.79 -20.81 26.22
C LEU A 9 -7.37 -21.99 25.43
N VAL A 10 -8.58 -21.81 24.92
CA VAL A 10 -9.14 -22.67 23.87
C VAL A 10 -8.34 -22.40 22.61
N GLY A 11 -7.58 -23.42 22.16
CA GLY A 11 -6.85 -23.39 20.91
C GLY A 11 -7.82 -23.25 19.74
N LEU A 12 -7.91 -22.04 19.18
CA LEU A 12 -8.49 -21.82 17.87
C LEU A 12 -7.49 -22.36 16.85
N SER A 13 -7.78 -23.55 16.32
CA SER A 13 -7.17 -24.02 15.08
C SER A 13 -7.49 -23.00 14.00
N ALA A 14 -6.46 -22.29 13.52
CA ALA A 14 -6.59 -21.37 12.39
C ALA A 14 -7.25 -22.11 11.20
N PRO A 15 -8.18 -21.46 10.46
CA PRO A 15 -8.66 -22.03 9.21
C PRO A 15 -7.48 -22.36 8.30
N ALA A 16 -7.62 -23.41 7.49
CA ALA A 16 -6.60 -23.74 6.51
C ALA A 16 -6.33 -22.51 5.63
N ALA A 17 -5.09 -22.02 5.69
CA ALA A 17 -4.59 -20.95 4.84
C ALA A 17 -4.99 -21.25 3.39
N SER A 18 -5.60 -20.28 2.72
CA SER A 18 -5.67 -20.32 1.25
C SER A 18 -4.23 -20.41 0.76
N ALA A 19 -3.88 -21.52 0.11
CA ALA A 19 -2.53 -21.76 -0.38
C ALA A 19 -2.10 -20.58 -1.27
N ASP A 20 -0.90 -20.03 -0.99
CA ASP A 20 -0.27 -18.97 -1.78
C ASP A 20 -0.45 -19.32 -3.27
N PRO A 21 -1.09 -18.45 -4.09
CA PRO A 21 -1.28 -18.77 -5.50
C PRO A 21 0.10 -18.91 -6.17
N ASP A 22 0.37 -20.06 -6.79
CA ASP A 22 1.59 -20.33 -7.61
C ASP A 22 1.70 -19.43 -8.86
N ARG A 23 0.84 -18.43 -9.00
CA ARG A 23 0.76 -17.52 -10.14
C ARG A 23 1.78 -16.40 -9.99
N ILE A 24 2.70 -16.35 -10.94
CA ILE A 24 3.72 -15.28 -11.05
C ILE A 24 3.11 -13.89 -11.25
N LEU A 25 1.95 -13.80 -11.91
CA LEU A 25 1.24 -12.55 -12.15
C LEU A 25 -0.26 -12.75 -11.96
N THR A 26 -0.87 -11.92 -11.12
CA THR A 26 -2.33 -11.82 -10.99
C THR A 26 -2.78 -10.42 -11.41
N VAL A 27 -3.84 -10.33 -12.20
CA VAL A 27 -4.31 -9.08 -12.79
C VAL A 27 -5.69 -8.71 -12.24
N HIS A 28 -5.88 -7.44 -11.91
CA HIS A 28 -7.17 -6.86 -11.58
C HIS A 28 -7.40 -5.56 -12.35
N ASP A 29 -8.62 -5.37 -12.84
CA ASP A 29 -8.98 -4.15 -13.56
C ASP A 29 -9.56 -3.12 -12.60
N TRP A 30 -8.91 -1.96 -12.52
CA TRP A 30 -9.40 -0.79 -11.80
C TRP A 30 -9.99 0.22 -12.78
N VAL A 31 -11.31 0.36 -12.72
CA VAL A 31 -12.07 1.34 -13.50
C VAL A 31 -12.03 2.69 -12.78
N ILE A 32 -11.43 3.68 -13.42
CA ILE A 32 -11.25 5.05 -12.89
C ILE A 32 -12.17 6.07 -13.56
N ASP A 33 -13.27 5.59 -14.12
CA ASP A 33 -14.33 6.43 -14.70
C ASP A 33 -14.79 7.43 -13.64
N ASP A 34 -14.88 8.70 -14.03
CA ASP A 34 -15.26 9.79 -13.14
C ASP A 34 -14.44 9.93 -11.83
N LEU A 35 -13.27 9.31 -11.71
CA LEU A 35 -12.41 9.48 -10.53
C LEU A 35 -12.10 10.95 -10.25
N GLY A 36 -11.89 11.74 -11.31
CA GLY A 36 -11.70 13.19 -11.21
C GLY A 36 -12.90 13.95 -10.63
N ASN A 37 -14.10 13.37 -10.68
CA ASN A 37 -15.34 13.94 -10.13
C ASN A 37 -15.69 13.36 -8.76
N GLY A 38 -14.97 12.36 -8.27
CA GLY A 38 -15.23 11.70 -6.99
C GLY A 38 -16.66 11.17 -6.84
N GLY A 39 -17.12 11.00 -5.60
CA GLY A 39 -18.48 10.53 -5.32
C GLY A 39 -18.59 9.02 -5.11
N GLN A 40 -19.82 8.48 -5.18
CA GLN A 40 -20.10 7.11 -4.74
C GLN A 40 -19.45 6.06 -5.66
N ASP A 41 -19.58 6.18 -6.97
CA ASP A 41 -19.06 5.15 -7.87
C ASP A 41 -17.52 5.08 -7.83
N PRO A 42 -16.76 6.19 -7.93
CA PRO A 42 -15.30 6.13 -7.83
C PRO A 42 -14.80 5.64 -6.47
N HIS A 43 -15.51 5.96 -5.37
CA HIS A 43 -15.14 5.42 -4.06
C HIS A 43 -15.29 3.89 -4.03
N GLN A 44 -16.36 3.36 -4.63
CA GLN A 44 -16.62 1.92 -4.65
C GLN A 44 -15.61 1.19 -5.53
N GLN A 45 -15.25 1.77 -6.69
CA GLN A 45 -14.21 1.21 -7.56
C GLN A 45 -12.83 1.19 -6.87
N TYR A 46 -12.52 2.25 -6.12
CA TYR A 46 -11.31 2.29 -5.29
C TYR A 46 -11.34 1.20 -4.19
N TRP A 47 -12.47 1.03 -3.49
CA TRP A 47 -12.64 -0.06 -2.52
C TRP A 47 -12.43 -1.44 -3.16
N ASN A 48 -13.02 -1.67 -4.34
CA ASN A 48 -12.90 -2.93 -5.06
C ASN A 48 -11.44 -3.27 -5.40
N MET A 49 -10.66 -2.25 -5.83
CA MET A 49 -9.25 -2.40 -6.17
C MET A 49 -8.40 -2.77 -4.95
N VAL A 50 -8.57 -2.09 -3.82
CA VAL A 50 -7.82 -2.41 -2.59
C VAL A 50 -8.22 -3.78 -2.05
N ALA A 51 -9.52 -4.11 -2.05
CA ALA A 51 -9.99 -5.44 -1.66
C ALA A 51 -9.46 -6.55 -2.59
N ALA A 52 -9.27 -6.26 -3.88
CA ALA A 52 -8.65 -7.20 -4.82
C ALA A 52 -7.16 -7.40 -4.54
N MET A 53 -6.46 -6.33 -4.13
CA MET A 53 -5.08 -6.44 -3.67
C MET A 53 -5.00 -7.37 -2.46
N HIS A 54 -5.80 -7.14 -1.41
CA HIS A 54 -5.86 -7.99 -0.22
C HIS A 54 -6.08 -9.48 -0.54
N ARG A 55 -7.00 -9.81 -1.45
CA ARG A 55 -7.26 -11.21 -1.85
C ARG A 55 -6.09 -11.92 -2.52
N VAL A 56 -5.14 -11.17 -3.08
CA VAL A 56 -4.00 -11.72 -3.83
C VAL A 56 -2.73 -11.68 -3.00
N THR A 57 -2.57 -10.63 -2.20
CA THR A 57 -1.36 -10.36 -1.44
C THR A 57 -1.48 -10.89 -0.03
N GLY A 58 -2.69 -10.90 0.53
CA GLY A 58 -3.00 -11.33 1.88
C GLY A 58 -3.55 -12.75 1.95
N HIS A 59 -3.23 -13.44 3.03
CA HIS A 59 -4.03 -14.56 3.52
C HIS A 59 -4.46 -14.28 4.96
N ASP A 60 -5.66 -14.73 5.32
CA ASP A 60 -6.20 -14.61 6.68
C ASP A 60 -5.18 -15.13 7.69
N PHE A 61 -4.67 -14.26 8.55
CA PHE A 61 -3.64 -14.61 9.53
C PHE A 61 -4.22 -14.73 10.94
N PHE A 62 -4.95 -13.72 11.40
CA PHE A 62 -5.51 -13.71 12.75
C PHE A 62 -6.76 -12.84 12.87
N ARG A 63 -7.94 -13.49 12.89
CA ARG A 63 -9.27 -12.83 12.84
C ARG A 63 -9.45 -12.03 11.55
N ASP A 64 -10.65 -11.48 11.35
CA ASP A 64 -11.04 -10.76 10.12
C ASP A 64 -10.38 -9.37 9.97
N THR A 65 -9.36 -9.05 10.76
CA THR A 65 -8.72 -7.72 10.83
C THR A 65 -7.21 -7.75 10.63
N LEU A 66 -6.62 -8.95 10.53
CA LEU A 66 -5.20 -9.15 10.28
C LEU A 66 -4.99 -10.18 9.19
N ASP A 67 -4.49 -9.69 8.07
CA ASP A 67 -3.97 -10.53 7.01
C ASP A 67 -2.45 -10.47 7.02
N GLU A 68 -1.82 -11.40 6.32
CA GLU A 68 -0.38 -11.41 6.13
C GLU A 68 -0.02 -11.50 4.66
N THR A 69 0.98 -10.71 4.25
CA THR A 69 1.48 -10.76 2.89
C THR A 69 2.01 -12.14 2.52
N THR A 70 1.93 -12.54 1.25
CA THR A 70 2.49 -13.82 0.79
C THR A 70 3.98 -13.93 1.15
N THR A 71 4.48 -15.16 1.32
CA THR A 71 5.93 -15.38 1.49
C THR A 71 6.66 -15.47 0.15
N ASN A 72 5.89 -15.60 -0.93
CA ASN A 72 6.39 -15.71 -2.29
C ASN A 72 6.90 -14.36 -2.83
N GLY A 73 8.21 -14.11 -2.70
CA GLY A 73 8.87 -12.94 -3.29
C GLY A 73 8.98 -12.95 -4.83
N ASN A 74 8.35 -13.91 -5.50
CA ASN A 74 8.44 -14.13 -6.95
C ASN A 74 7.11 -13.94 -7.67
N ALA A 75 6.17 -13.19 -7.09
CA ALA A 75 4.90 -12.88 -7.70
C ALA A 75 4.59 -11.38 -7.70
N LEU A 76 3.84 -10.96 -8.73
CA LEU A 76 3.37 -9.60 -8.93
C LEU A 76 1.84 -9.56 -8.96
N PHE A 77 1.28 -8.51 -8.38
CA PHE A 77 -0.10 -8.10 -8.59
C PHE A 77 -0.13 -6.90 -9.54
N GLN A 78 -0.82 -7.04 -10.66
CA GLN A 78 -1.04 -5.97 -11.63
C GLN A 78 -2.42 -5.36 -11.43
N VAL A 79 -2.44 -4.04 -11.24
CA VAL A 79 -3.66 -3.23 -11.36
C VAL A 79 -3.69 -2.63 -12.76
N SER A 80 -4.49 -3.19 -13.66
CA SER A 80 -4.77 -2.62 -14.98
C SER A 80 -5.71 -1.44 -14.82
N VAL A 81 -5.32 -0.26 -15.29
CA VAL A 81 -6.11 0.96 -15.13
C VAL A 81 -6.91 1.22 -16.40
N HIS A 82 -8.22 1.33 -16.25
CA HIS A 82 -9.16 1.57 -17.35
C HIS A 82 -9.94 2.86 -17.14
N ARG A 83 -10.10 3.65 -18.20
CA ARG A 83 -10.91 4.86 -18.23
C ARG A 83 -11.84 4.86 -19.44
N TYR A 84 -13.14 4.92 -19.19
CA TYR A 84 -14.23 4.85 -20.15
C TYR A 84 -14.01 3.70 -21.16
N GLY A 85 -13.71 2.52 -20.63
CA GLY A 85 -13.39 1.31 -21.40
C GLY A 85 -12.00 1.27 -22.05
N THR A 86 -11.22 2.35 -21.99
CA THR A 86 -9.87 2.42 -22.57
C THR A 86 -8.82 2.04 -21.54
N TYR A 87 -7.91 1.11 -21.88
CA TYR A 87 -6.74 0.81 -21.07
C TYR A 87 -5.74 1.97 -21.11
N VAL A 88 -5.41 2.54 -19.95
CA VAL A 88 -4.54 3.73 -19.85
C VAL A 88 -3.17 3.45 -19.22
N GLY A 89 -2.99 2.26 -18.65
CA GLY A 89 -1.72 1.84 -18.06
C GLY A 89 -1.92 0.76 -17.00
N ALA A 90 -0.83 0.36 -16.33
CA ALA A 90 -0.92 -0.56 -15.21
C ALA A 90 0.06 -0.21 -14.09
N LEU A 91 -0.27 -0.61 -12.87
CA LEU A 91 0.61 -0.56 -11.70
C LEU A 91 0.97 -1.98 -11.29
N TYR A 92 2.23 -2.21 -10.90
CA TYR A 92 2.70 -3.54 -10.48
C TYR A 92 3.18 -3.49 -9.03
N PHE A 93 2.70 -4.43 -8.22
CA PHE A 93 3.03 -4.53 -6.80
C PHE A 93 3.64 -5.89 -6.50
N TRP A 94 4.67 -5.92 -5.66
CA TRP A 94 5.20 -7.16 -5.12
C TRP A 94 4.21 -7.76 -4.12
N THR A 95 3.81 -9.02 -4.30
CA THR A 95 2.78 -9.64 -3.44
C THR A 95 3.26 -9.93 -2.03
N ASN A 96 4.57 -9.97 -1.82
CA ASN A 96 5.16 -10.30 -0.52
C ASN A 96 5.37 -9.10 0.40
N ASP A 97 5.33 -7.88 -0.12
CA ASP A 97 5.53 -6.67 0.68
C ASP A 97 4.72 -5.45 0.25
N LEU A 98 3.85 -5.59 -0.77
CA LEU A 98 3.00 -4.54 -1.32
C LEU A 98 3.73 -3.34 -1.91
N TYR A 99 5.06 -3.37 -2.03
CA TYR A 99 5.77 -2.25 -2.65
C TYR A 99 5.44 -2.17 -4.14
N LEU A 100 5.21 -0.95 -4.63
CA LEU A 100 5.10 -0.68 -6.06
C LEU A 100 6.44 -1.06 -6.72
N ALA A 101 6.43 -2.07 -7.58
CA ALA A 101 7.58 -2.53 -8.34
C ALA A 101 7.87 -1.63 -9.55
N GLY A 102 6.80 -1.09 -10.14
CA GLY A 102 6.85 -0.32 -11.37
C GLY A 102 5.46 -0.04 -11.93
N PHE A 103 5.43 0.49 -13.16
CA PHE A 103 4.18 0.76 -13.88
C PHE A 103 4.37 0.60 -15.39
N TYR A 104 3.26 0.45 -16.12
CA TYR A 104 3.22 0.45 -17.57
C TYR A 104 2.54 1.73 -18.06
N GLN A 105 3.19 2.45 -18.96
CA GLN A 105 2.63 3.59 -19.70
C GLN A 105 2.02 3.06 -21.01
N ALA A 106 0.71 3.23 -21.20
CA ALA A 106 0.06 2.90 -22.48
C ALA A 106 0.22 4.03 -23.52
N GLY A 107 0.03 3.69 -24.80
CA GLY A 107 0.02 4.64 -25.91
C GLY A 107 1.38 4.83 -26.62
N PRO A 108 1.49 5.85 -27.50
CA PRO A 108 2.70 6.11 -28.27
C PRO A 108 3.92 6.37 -27.38
N GLY A 109 5.02 5.65 -27.63
CA GLY A 109 6.21 5.71 -26.77
C GLY A 109 6.02 5.08 -25.39
N GLY A 110 4.97 4.27 -25.22
CA GLY A 110 4.68 3.51 -24.01
C GLY A 110 5.71 2.42 -23.73
N GLY A 111 5.74 1.97 -22.47
CA GLY A 111 6.74 1.05 -21.98
C GLY A 111 6.58 0.76 -20.49
N HIS A 112 7.36 -0.20 -20.02
CA HIS A 112 7.42 -0.56 -18.61
C HIS A 112 8.49 0.29 -17.92
N TYR A 113 8.16 0.79 -16.73
CA TYR A 113 9.06 1.55 -15.88
C TYR A 113 9.20 0.83 -14.55
N ALA A 114 10.42 0.64 -14.09
CA ALA A 114 10.72 -0.01 -12.82
C ALA A 114 11.72 0.81 -12.02
N PHE A 115 11.61 0.75 -10.69
CA PHE A 115 12.51 1.46 -9.80
C PHE A 115 13.97 0.98 -9.95
N ASN A 116 14.91 1.87 -9.70
CA ASN A 116 16.34 1.54 -9.68
C ASN A 116 16.69 0.84 -8.38
N GLU A 117 16.38 -0.47 -8.31
CA GLU A 117 16.63 -1.29 -7.13
C GLU A 117 17.00 -2.74 -7.53
N PRO A 118 17.59 -3.54 -6.60
CA PRO A 118 18.03 -4.90 -6.91
C PRO A 118 16.94 -5.80 -7.49
N ARG A 119 15.67 -5.57 -7.12
CA ARG A 119 14.53 -6.36 -7.59
C ARG A 119 14.10 -6.06 -9.03
N ARG A 120 14.64 -5.02 -9.68
CA ARG A 120 14.29 -4.69 -11.08
C ARG A 120 14.62 -5.82 -12.06
N ALA A 121 15.72 -6.54 -11.86
CA ALA A 121 16.06 -7.68 -12.71
C ALA A 121 14.97 -8.75 -12.64
N ARG A 122 14.49 -9.05 -11.43
CA ARG A 122 13.38 -9.99 -11.22
C ARG A 122 12.08 -9.49 -11.83
N PHE A 123 11.76 -8.20 -11.70
CA PHE A 123 10.59 -7.59 -12.36
C PHE A 123 10.60 -7.81 -13.88
N ASN A 124 11.73 -7.53 -14.52
CA ASN A 124 11.92 -7.76 -15.96
C ASN A 124 11.78 -9.24 -16.35
N GLU A 125 12.33 -10.12 -15.53
CA GLU A 125 12.26 -11.58 -15.75
C GLU A 125 10.81 -12.09 -15.66
N LEU A 126 10.08 -11.75 -14.60
CA LEU A 126 8.71 -12.21 -14.38
C LEU A 126 7.76 -11.75 -15.49
N LEU A 127 7.92 -10.51 -15.96
CA LEU A 127 7.09 -9.93 -17.02
C LEU A 127 7.61 -10.22 -18.43
N ARG A 128 8.82 -10.77 -18.58
CA ARG A 128 9.51 -11.01 -19.86
C ARG A 128 9.66 -9.73 -20.70
N ILE A 129 10.06 -8.64 -20.06
CA ILE A 129 10.21 -7.32 -20.67
C ILE A 129 11.56 -6.69 -20.32
N GLN A 130 11.89 -5.60 -21.02
CA GLN A 130 12.96 -4.70 -20.62
C GLN A 130 12.38 -3.36 -20.18
N SER A 131 12.39 -3.10 -18.86
CA SER A 131 11.90 -1.83 -18.32
C SER A 131 12.90 -0.68 -18.53
N THR A 132 12.37 0.52 -18.72
CA THR A 132 13.10 1.76 -18.47
C THR A 132 13.32 1.92 -16.97
N THR A 133 14.54 2.30 -16.60
CA THR A 133 14.90 2.51 -15.19
C THR A 133 14.40 3.86 -14.75
N LEU A 134 13.62 3.91 -13.67
CA LEU A 134 13.34 5.16 -12.96
C LEU A 134 14.61 5.60 -12.21
N PRO A 135 14.91 6.90 -12.09
CA PRO A 135 16.14 7.36 -11.44
C PRO A 135 16.10 7.22 -9.90
N TRP A 136 15.00 6.72 -9.34
CA TRP A 136 14.76 6.58 -7.91
C TRP A 136 14.57 5.11 -7.53
N SER A 137 14.81 4.78 -6.27
CA SER A 137 14.37 3.50 -5.66
C SER A 137 12.87 3.54 -5.31
N GLY A 138 12.25 2.39 -5.04
CA GLY A 138 10.86 2.32 -4.57
C GLY A 138 10.68 2.79 -3.11
N SER A 139 11.75 3.24 -2.46
CA SER A 139 11.72 3.84 -1.12
C SER A 139 11.40 5.34 -1.19
N TYR A 140 10.71 5.86 -0.17
CA TYR A 140 10.38 7.29 -0.09
C TYR A 140 11.61 8.23 -0.02
N THR A 141 12.80 7.72 0.28
CA THR A 141 13.98 8.53 0.59
C THR A 141 14.66 9.22 -0.61
N ASN A 142 14.41 8.76 -1.83
CA ASN A 142 15.21 9.17 -2.99
C ASN A 142 14.40 9.86 -4.10
N PHE A 143 13.13 10.18 -3.87
CA PHE A 143 12.31 10.87 -4.86
C PHE A 143 12.78 12.32 -5.13
N SER A 144 12.60 12.79 -6.36
CA SER A 144 12.99 14.16 -6.74
C SER A 144 12.16 15.21 -5.99
N ASP A 145 12.78 16.38 -5.75
CA ASP A 145 12.18 17.49 -5.02
C ASP A 145 11.59 17.00 -3.69
N ASN A 146 12.29 16.11 -2.98
CA ASN A 146 11.90 15.69 -1.64
C ASN A 146 10.45 15.15 -1.56
N ALA A 147 9.90 14.62 -2.66
CA ALA A 147 8.47 14.28 -2.73
C ALA A 147 8.07 13.21 -1.69
N GLY A 148 9.01 12.36 -1.28
CA GLY A 148 8.79 11.36 -0.24
C GLY A 148 9.07 11.81 1.21
N ASP A 149 9.50 13.06 1.42
CA ASP A 149 9.73 13.61 2.77
C ASP A 149 8.46 13.50 3.63
N GLN A 150 8.65 13.23 4.92
CA GLN A 150 7.56 13.08 5.89
C GLN A 150 6.64 14.30 5.90
N ASP A 151 7.22 15.50 5.92
CA ASP A 151 6.48 16.77 5.92
C ASP A 151 5.61 16.95 4.67
N ARG A 152 6.07 16.48 3.50
CA ARG A 152 5.27 16.54 2.29
C ARG A 152 4.17 15.49 2.33
N ARG A 153 4.51 14.25 2.70
CA ARG A 153 3.54 13.14 2.79
C ARG A 153 2.39 13.44 3.75
N ARG A 154 2.67 13.98 4.95
CA ARG A 154 1.62 14.28 5.94
C ARG A 154 0.64 15.35 5.46
N ASN A 155 1.09 16.26 4.60
CA ASN A 155 0.29 17.35 4.07
C ASN A 155 -0.47 16.99 2.79
N LEU A 156 -0.24 15.80 2.22
CA LEU A 156 -0.95 15.36 1.02
C LEU A 156 -2.42 15.10 1.35
N GLN A 157 -3.30 15.79 0.62
CA GLN A 157 -4.71 15.44 0.53
C GLN A 157 -4.87 14.60 -0.73
N ILE A 158 -5.20 13.33 -0.55
CA ILE A 158 -5.41 12.38 -1.65
C ILE A 158 -6.91 12.26 -1.84
N ASN A 159 -7.44 12.87 -2.89
CA ASN A 159 -8.84 12.81 -3.29
C ASN A 159 -8.95 12.39 -4.76
N GLY A 160 -10.17 12.16 -5.25
CA GLY A 160 -10.44 11.75 -6.63
C GLY A 160 -9.71 12.59 -7.69
N PRO A 161 -9.94 13.92 -7.78
CA PRO A 161 -9.25 14.81 -8.71
C PRO A 161 -7.71 14.69 -8.70
N ARG A 162 -7.11 14.64 -7.52
CA ARG A 162 -5.65 14.61 -7.37
C ARG A 162 -5.07 13.25 -7.73
N LEU A 163 -5.73 12.15 -7.32
CA LEU A 163 -5.33 10.80 -7.68
C LEU A 163 -5.48 10.56 -9.18
N ASP A 164 -6.57 11.06 -9.77
CA ASP A 164 -6.78 11.04 -11.22
C ASP A 164 -5.66 11.76 -11.96
N ASN A 165 -5.29 12.97 -11.50
CA ASN A 165 -4.18 13.72 -12.07
C ASN A 165 -2.84 12.96 -11.94
N ALA A 166 -2.58 12.34 -10.79
CA ALA A 166 -1.36 11.55 -10.56
C ALA A 166 -1.27 10.37 -11.54
N LEU A 167 -2.36 9.63 -11.75
CA LEU A 167 -2.42 8.54 -12.73
C LEU A 167 -2.17 9.05 -14.16
N GLN A 168 -2.71 10.21 -14.53
CA GLN A 168 -2.43 10.84 -15.82
C GLN A 168 -0.94 11.21 -15.99
N GLN A 169 -0.21 11.53 -14.92
CA GLN A 169 1.23 11.80 -15.02
C GLN A 169 2.04 10.55 -15.39
N LEU A 170 1.58 9.34 -15.01
CA LEU A 170 2.22 8.10 -15.46
C LEU A 170 2.12 7.92 -16.98
N GLY A 171 1.02 8.38 -17.58
CA GLY A 171 0.81 8.43 -19.03
C GLY A 171 1.82 9.30 -19.79
N ARG A 172 2.64 10.09 -19.07
CA ARG A 172 3.63 11.02 -19.62
C ARG A 172 5.04 10.78 -19.06
N ALA A 173 5.28 9.59 -18.48
CA ALA A 173 6.53 9.29 -17.80
C ALA A 173 7.75 9.49 -18.69
N ASN A 174 7.72 9.05 -19.95
CA ASN A 174 8.82 9.26 -20.90
C ASN A 174 9.23 10.75 -20.99
N THR A 175 8.26 11.65 -21.21
CA THR A 175 8.50 13.09 -21.28
C THR A 175 8.99 13.65 -19.95
N HIS A 176 8.39 13.23 -18.84
CA HIS A 176 8.76 13.72 -17.50
C HIS A 176 10.21 13.39 -17.16
N LEU A 177 10.72 12.22 -17.56
CA LEU A 177 12.08 11.80 -17.26
C LEU A 177 13.17 12.64 -17.97
N GLN A 178 12.80 13.36 -19.04
CA GLN A 178 13.74 14.17 -19.84
C GLN A 178 14.16 15.48 -19.16
N SER A 179 13.47 15.93 -18.11
CA SER A 179 13.78 17.20 -17.42
C SER A 179 13.73 17.07 -15.90
N GLN A 180 14.40 17.97 -15.18
CA GLN A 180 14.35 17.99 -13.71
C GLN A 180 12.95 18.30 -13.17
N ASN A 181 12.25 19.26 -13.79
CA ASN A 181 10.88 19.63 -13.39
C ASN A 181 9.90 18.48 -13.65
N GLY A 182 10.00 17.82 -14.81
CA GLY A 182 9.17 16.64 -15.11
C GLY A 182 9.42 15.48 -14.13
N ARG A 183 10.69 15.23 -13.78
CA ARG A 183 11.07 14.26 -12.76
C ARG A 183 10.44 14.55 -11.39
N ALA A 184 10.36 15.82 -10.99
CA ALA A 184 9.66 16.22 -9.77
C ALA A 184 8.15 15.92 -9.86
N VAL A 185 7.49 16.29 -10.96
CA VAL A 185 6.05 16.01 -11.19
C VAL A 185 5.76 14.52 -11.09
N LEU A 186 6.57 13.68 -11.76
CA LEU A 186 6.40 12.23 -11.72
C LEU A 186 6.67 11.65 -10.31
N SER A 187 7.65 12.19 -9.58
CA SER A 187 7.94 11.79 -8.20
C SER A 187 6.75 12.05 -7.27
N HIS A 188 6.15 13.23 -7.34
CA HIS A 188 4.95 13.58 -6.56
C HIS A 188 3.75 12.69 -6.91
N ALA A 189 3.56 12.40 -8.19
CA ALA A 189 2.51 11.48 -8.63
C ALA A 189 2.72 10.05 -8.10
N LEU A 190 3.95 9.53 -8.17
CA LEU A 190 4.28 8.19 -7.65
C LEU A 190 4.07 8.10 -6.14
N VAL A 191 4.51 9.11 -5.36
CA VAL A 191 4.30 9.13 -3.91
C VAL A 191 2.82 9.15 -3.55
N MET A 192 2.00 9.92 -4.27
CA MET A 192 0.55 9.94 -4.08
C MET A 192 -0.07 8.57 -4.39
N ILE A 193 0.33 7.95 -5.50
CA ILE A 193 -0.17 6.63 -5.90
C ILE A 193 0.22 5.58 -4.84
N ILE A 194 1.48 5.53 -4.40
CA ILE A 194 1.94 4.56 -3.39
C ILE A 194 1.14 4.72 -2.09
N GLN A 195 0.89 5.94 -1.62
CA GLN A 195 0.06 6.16 -0.44
C GLN A 195 -1.41 5.77 -0.64
N ALA A 196 -1.94 6.01 -1.84
CA ALA A 196 -3.30 5.63 -2.20
C ALA A 196 -3.47 4.13 -2.43
N THR A 197 -2.40 3.38 -2.71
CA THR A 197 -2.47 1.94 -3.00
C THR A 197 -1.77 1.14 -1.91
N SER A 198 -0.45 1.01 -1.96
CA SER A 198 0.35 0.19 -1.03
C SER A 198 0.06 0.51 0.43
N GLU A 199 0.03 1.78 0.82
CA GLU A 199 -0.18 2.15 2.23
C GLU A 199 -1.63 1.99 2.67
N ALA A 200 -2.59 2.24 1.78
CA ALA A 200 -4.00 1.96 2.02
C ALA A 200 -4.27 0.46 2.16
N ALA A 201 -3.59 -0.38 1.36
CA ALA A 201 -3.68 -1.83 1.49
C ALA A 201 -3.08 -2.30 2.83
N ARG A 202 -1.97 -1.72 3.28
CA ARG A 202 -1.35 -2.10 4.57
C ARG A 202 -2.17 -1.70 5.79
N PHE A 203 -2.88 -0.58 5.75
CA PHE A 203 -3.58 -0.02 6.91
C PHE A 203 -4.98 0.48 6.59
N GLY A 204 -5.98 -0.08 7.27
CA GLY A 204 -7.39 0.30 7.11
C GLY A 204 -7.67 1.79 7.37
N ARG A 205 -6.96 2.40 8.32
CA ARG A 205 -7.04 3.85 8.61
C ARG A 205 -6.63 4.72 7.42
N ILE A 206 -5.57 4.34 6.71
CA ILE A 206 -5.11 5.07 5.51
C ILE A 206 -6.11 4.87 4.37
N PHE A 207 -6.56 3.63 4.19
CA PHE A 207 -7.61 3.30 3.25
C PHE A 207 -8.88 4.13 3.44
N ASP A 208 -9.39 4.22 4.67
CA ASP A 208 -10.59 5.00 4.98
C ASP A 208 -10.40 6.49 4.75
N THR A 209 -9.20 7.02 5.03
CA THR A 209 -8.85 8.42 4.73
C THR A 209 -8.95 8.70 3.24
N VAL A 210 -8.32 7.88 2.40
CA VAL A 210 -8.32 8.04 0.94
C VAL A 210 -9.72 7.82 0.36
N ARG A 211 -10.39 6.73 0.76
CA ARG A 211 -11.74 6.38 0.30
C ARG A 211 -12.76 7.48 0.63
N THR A 212 -12.71 8.01 1.85
CA THR A 212 -13.58 9.11 2.29
C THR A 212 -13.30 10.37 1.49
N ASN A 213 -12.03 10.70 1.23
CA ASN A 213 -11.66 11.85 0.41
C ASN A 213 -12.09 11.74 -1.06
N ILE A 214 -12.11 10.53 -1.63
CA ILE A 214 -12.65 10.28 -2.96
C ILE A 214 -14.17 10.52 -2.96
N ARG A 215 -14.88 10.00 -1.96
CA ARG A 215 -16.33 10.19 -1.80
C ARG A 215 -16.69 11.67 -1.60
N ASP A 216 -15.98 12.35 -0.71
CA ASP A 216 -16.29 13.72 -0.22
C ASP A 216 -15.41 14.80 -0.89
N TYR A 217 -15.02 14.56 -2.15
CA TYR A 217 -14.01 15.32 -2.91
C TYR A 217 -14.19 16.85 -2.92
N ARG A 218 -15.43 17.36 -2.80
CA ARG A 218 -15.76 18.80 -2.84
C ARG A 218 -15.18 19.59 -1.68
N THR A 219 -14.82 18.93 -0.58
CA THR A 219 -14.24 19.59 0.61
C THR A 219 -12.72 19.68 0.57
N GLY A 220 -12.09 19.19 -0.52
CA GLY A 220 -10.63 19.07 -0.62
C GLY A 220 -10.06 17.84 0.09
N GLY A 221 -10.79 17.27 1.06
CA GLY A 221 -10.43 16.06 1.79
C GLY A 221 -9.50 16.31 2.97
N ALA A 222 -9.48 15.36 3.91
CA ALA A 222 -8.53 15.35 5.01
C ALA A 222 -7.11 15.13 4.48
N GLN A 223 -6.13 15.78 5.13
CA GLN A 223 -4.72 15.47 4.90
C GLN A 223 -4.40 14.07 5.43
N MET A 224 -3.33 13.45 4.90
CA MET A 224 -2.84 12.19 5.42
C MET A 224 -2.52 12.27 6.93
N GLY A 225 -1.93 13.38 7.37
CA GLY A 225 -1.62 13.63 8.78
C GLY A 225 -0.39 12.87 9.28
N GLU A 226 0.15 13.33 10.42
CA GLU A 226 1.37 12.79 11.03
C GLU A 226 1.21 11.30 11.37
N GLU A 227 0.11 10.99 12.06
CA GLU A 227 -0.22 9.65 12.55
C GLU A 227 -0.19 8.57 11.45
N ASN A 228 -0.75 8.86 10.28
CA ASN A 228 -0.78 7.90 9.18
C ASN A 228 0.60 7.77 8.54
N VAL A 229 1.38 8.85 8.45
CA VAL A 229 2.75 8.78 7.94
C VAL A 229 3.66 8.00 8.89
N ASP A 230 3.46 8.12 10.20
CA ASP A 230 4.18 7.33 11.19
C ASP A 230 3.85 5.83 11.06
N LEU A 231 2.58 5.47 10.77
CA LEU A 231 2.21 4.09 10.44
C LEU A 231 2.97 3.56 9.21
N GLN A 232 3.00 4.33 8.12
CA GLN A 232 3.72 3.96 6.88
C GLN A 232 5.21 3.68 7.14
N GLN A 233 5.86 4.53 7.94
CA GLN A 233 7.28 4.38 8.27
C GLN A 233 7.57 3.18 9.16
N ASN A 234 6.63 2.80 10.03
CA ASN A 234 6.83 1.77 11.04
C ASN A 234 6.20 0.42 10.66
N TRP A 235 5.69 0.24 9.44
CA TRP A 235 4.97 -0.99 9.04
C TRP A 235 5.70 -2.29 9.38
N GLY A 236 7.00 -2.40 9.10
CA GLY A 236 7.80 -3.57 9.47
C GLY A 236 7.94 -3.77 10.99
N SER A 237 8.18 -2.68 11.73
CA SER A 237 8.28 -2.72 13.20
C SER A 237 6.94 -3.09 13.86
N ILE A 238 5.84 -2.54 13.36
CA ILE A 238 4.47 -2.86 13.82
C ILE A 238 4.15 -4.33 13.50
N SER A 239 4.53 -4.80 12.32
CA SER A 239 4.34 -6.20 11.91
C SER A 239 5.12 -7.14 12.83
N ASN A 240 6.40 -6.86 13.07
CA ASN A 240 7.23 -7.65 13.98
C ASN A 240 6.66 -7.67 15.41
N TRP A 241 6.27 -6.51 15.94
CA TRP A 241 5.65 -6.42 17.26
C TRP A 241 4.36 -7.24 17.34
N THR A 242 3.53 -7.20 16.30
CA THR A 242 2.28 -7.96 16.21
C THR A 242 2.54 -9.47 16.27
N TYR A 243 3.51 -9.99 15.50
CA TYR A 243 3.90 -11.40 15.61
C TYR A 243 4.36 -11.78 17.01
N ARG A 244 5.17 -10.91 17.64
CA ARG A 244 5.71 -11.20 18.98
C ARG A 244 4.62 -11.17 20.05
N VAL A 245 3.69 -10.21 20.01
CA VAL A 245 2.63 -10.11 21.03
C VAL A 245 1.62 -11.25 20.91
N LEU A 246 1.39 -11.77 19.70
CA LEU A 246 0.58 -12.96 19.46
C LEU A 246 1.22 -14.23 20.04
N GLN A 247 2.55 -14.32 20.04
CA GLN A 247 3.29 -15.43 20.63
C GLN A 247 3.46 -15.28 22.15
N ASN A 248 3.56 -14.06 22.65
CA ASN A 248 3.78 -13.76 24.06
C ASN A 248 3.15 -12.41 24.45
N ALA A 249 2.13 -12.44 25.30
CA ALA A 249 1.45 -11.23 25.77
C ALA A 249 2.32 -10.31 26.66
N GLY A 250 3.47 -10.80 27.14
CA GLY A 250 4.44 -10.03 27.95
C GLY A 250 5.40 -9.13 27.16
N ILE A 251 5.20 -9.01 25.84
CA ILE A 251 6.01 -8.13 24.99
C ILE A 251 5.77 -6.66 25.37
N PRO A 252 6.83 -5.83 25.47
CA PRO A 252 6.68 -4.41 25.77
C PRO A 252 5.74 -3.70 24.79
N ALA A 253 5.08 -2.65 25.28
CA ALA A 253 4.16 -1.84 24.47
C ALA A 253 4.87 -1.27 23.24
N LEU A 254 4.14 -1.21 22.12
CA LEU A 254 4.60 -0.59 20.89
C LEU A 254 4.38 0.92 20.97
N SER A 255 5.40 1.71 20.67
CA SER A 255 5.30 3.16 20.55
C SER A 255 5.60 3.61 19.12
N ILE A 256 4.72 4.43 18.55
CA ILE A 256 4.79 4.94 17.18
C ILE A 256 4.65 6.47 17.21
N GLY A 257 5.43 7.17 16.40
CA GLY A 257 5.42 8.63 16.32
C GLY A 257 6.22 9.30 17.43
N THR A 258 6.13 10.63 17.50
CA THR A 258 6.88 11.46 18.47
C THR A 258 6.06 12.64 18.98
N GLY A 259 6.45 13.21 20.12
CA GLY A 259 5.84 14.42 20.67
C GLY A 259 4.32 14.28 20.90
N ALA A 260 3.55 15.25 20.42
CA ALA A 260 2.09 15.27 20.54
C ALA A 260 1.38 14.14 19.76
N PHE A 261 2.08 13.52 18.80
CA PHE A 261 1.55 12.45 17.95
C PHE A 261 2.03 11.07 18.40
N LEU A 262 2.80 10.98 19.49
CA LEU A 262 3.17 9.69 20.08
C LEU A 262 1.92 8.88 20.42
N ARG A 263 1.88 7.63 19.94
CA ARG A 263 0.86 6.64 20.27
C ARG A 263 1.54 5.42 20.86
N THR A 264 0.98 4.92 21.96
CA THR A 264 1.47 3.72 22.62
C THR A 264 0.36 2.68 22.68
N PHE A 265 0.66 1.47 22.21
CA PHE A 265 -0.23 0.33 22.15
C PHE A 265 0.29 -0.75 23.09
N ALA A 266 -0.37 -0.92 24.22
CA ALA A 266 -0.04 -1.97 25.19
C ALA A 266 -0.56 -3.34 24.76
N THR A 267 -1.57 -3.38 23.88
CA THR A 267 -2.20 -4.63 23.41
C THR A 267 -2.49 -4.57 21.92
N LEU A 268 -2.54 -5.76 21.29
CA LEU A 268 -2.93 -5.86 19.89
C LEU A 268 -4.32 -5.28 19.63
N GLN A 269 -5.26 -5.47 20.56
CA GLN A 269 -6.62 -4.95 20.43
C GLN A 269 -6.65 -3.41 20.32
N GLN A 270 -5.78 -2.71 21.05
CA GLN A 270 -5.65 -1.24 20.95
C GLN A 270 -5.11 -0.82 19.58
N LEU A 271 -4.11 -1.55 19.05
CA LEU A 271 -3.59 -1.29 17.72
C LEU A 271 -4.67 -1.50 16.66
N ILE A 272 -5.37 -2.63 16.67
CA ILE A 272 -6.45 -2.93 15.72
C ILE A 272 -7.58 -1.92 15.81
N ALA A 273 -8.00 -1.51 17.01
CA ALA A 273 -9.02 -0.47 17.17
C ALA A 273 -8.58 0.88 16.56
N TYR A 274 -7.27 1.13 16.47
CA TYR A 274 -6.72 2.36 15.92
C TYR A 274 -6.52 2.31 14.39
N VAL A 275 -6.08 1.16 13.85
CA VAL A 275 -5.82 0.98 12.40
C VAL A 275 -6.98 0.35 11.63
N PHE A 276 -7.99 -0.18 12.33
CA PHE A 276 -9.17 -0.94 11.88
C PHE A 276 -8.85 -2.28 11.21
N TYR A 277 -7.85 -2.31 10.33
CA TYR A 277 -7.35 -3.47 9.62
C TYR A 277 -5.85 -3.29 9.37
N MET A 278 -5.10 -4.38 9.33
CA MET A 278 -3.69 -4.34 8.94
C MET A 278 -3.28 -5.59 8.17
N GLU A 279 -2.54 -5.39 7.08
CA GLU A 279 -1.84 -6.46 6.37
C GLU A 279 -0.37 -6.50 6.85
N LEU A 280 0.03 -7.60 7.48
CA LEU A 280 1.33 -7.77 8.11
C LEU A 280 2.41 -8.11 7.07
N ALA A 281 3.61 -7.56 7.25
CA ALA A 281 4.76 -7.95 6.45
C ALA A 281 5.25 -9.35 6.86
N SER A 282 5.07 -10.37 6.04
CA SER A 282 5.55 -11.73 6.35
C SER A 282 7.05 -11.82 6.59
N GLY A 283 7.83 -10.98 5.88
CA GLY A 283 9.27 -10.84 6.09
C GLY A 283 9.68 -10.30 7.49
N SER A 284 8.73 -9.79 8.28
CA SER A 284 8.97 -9.29 9.64
C SER A 284 8.71 -10.33 10.74
N ARG A 285 8.39 -11.58 10.40
CA ARG A 285 8.28 -12.67 11.38
C ARG A 285 9.60 -12.84 12.17
N PRO A 286 9.55 -12.96 13.51
CA PRO A 286 10.72 -13.31 14.32
C PRO A 286 11.32 -14.64 13.83
N ARG A 287 12.64 -14.69 13.70
CA ARG A 287 13.40 -15.91 13.39
C ARG A 287 13.89 -16.56 14.67
#